data_AF-A0AAQ4F3L8-F1
#
_entry.id   AF-A0AAQ4F3L8-F1
#
_cell.length_a   1.000
_cell.length_b   1.000
_cell.length_c   1.000
_cell.angle_alpha   90.00
_cell.angle_beta   90.00
_cell.angle_gamma   90.00
#
_symmetry.space_group_name_H-M   'P 1'
#
loop_
_entity.id
_entity.type
_entity.pdbx_description
1 polymer ?
#
loop_
_entity_poly.entity_id
_entity_poly.type
_entity_poly.pdbx_seq_one_letter_code
_entity_poly.pdbx_strand_id
1 'polypeptide(L)'
;MRPAEELNRSIFLTFFLVLNLESALNDALLLLQAPKLVDLLRMCELIELHTAVPPYVRRQTLRFAWALVAFQVTETILYVALTAYSGFGTSLLVEEGRQIAPFRMGLAVSNGFVGVPYLALMNTSTRLLVTYFSQTIALYLGCIYRNTDRKVLLVDQVRVQLSLIKNCVDMVSTLVGPSLLYAYAYSVAILCVSAYYTIIPELKLPVRIFFFFFALLHFLSIVLPPIMAQRMNTAVCELRTVVQGVLMEDCSDELMVQDDAFVRKLYGTLDTRTLGALVKYYKAGKIPGNPDAVYLLTRRDLATMVGGVLEKNIIGVAYLKTVCTKEAAGIGEDDASSYSGVVTMAHELAHM
;
A
#
# COMPACT_ATOMS: atom_id res chain seq x y z
N MET A 1 -34.28 0.28 -38.47
CA MET A 1 -34.24 0.54 -37.02
C MET A 1 -34.19 2.05 -36.83
N ARG A 2 -34.69 2.56 -35.70
CA ARG A 2 -34.45 3.97 -35.37
C ARG A 2 -32.96 4.16 -35.05
N PRO A 3 -32.31 5.27 -35.44
CA PRO A 3 -30.89 5.50 -35.15
C PRO A 3 -30.50 5.30 -33.67
N ALA A 4 -31.42 5.61 -32.74
CA ALA A 4 -31.24 5.40 -31.31
C ALA A 4 -31.15 3.91 -30.90
N GLU A 5 -31.86 3.01 -31.60
CA GLU A 5 -31.83 1.56 -31.33
C GLU A 5 -30.48 0.97 -31.75
N GLU A 6 -29.93 1.41 -32.89
CA GLU A 6 -28.62 0.98 -33.38
C GLU A 6 -27.48 1.47 -32.48
N LEU A 7 -27.57 2.69 -31.96
CA LEU A 7 -26.63 3.24 -30.99
C LEU A 7 -26.67 2.43 -29.68
N ASN A 8 -27.86 2.20 -29.13
CA ASN A 8 -28.01 1.44 -27.88
C ASN A 8 -27.50 0.01 -28.00
N ARG A 9 -27.70 -0.64 -29.16
CA ARG A 9 -27.15 -1.97 -29.45
C ARG A 9 -25.63 -1.95 -29.53
N SER A 10 -25.05 -0.95 -30.19
CA SER A 10 -23.60 -0.80 -30.31
C SER A 10 -22.94 -0.55 -28.94
N ILE A 11 -23.53 0.31 -28.10
CA ILE A 11 -23.07 0.56 -26.73
C ILE A 11 -23.14 -0.72 -25.90
N PHE A 12 -24.22 -1.49 -26.03
CA PHE A 12 -24.40 -2.75 -25.31
C PHE A 12 -23.35 -3.81 -25.71
N LEU A 13 -23.12 -4.00 -27.01
CA LEU A 13 -22.11 -4.93 -27.50
C LEU A 13 -20.70 -4.51 -27.05
N THR A 14 -20.43 -3.20 -27.04
CA THR A 14 -19.16 -2.64 -26.55
C THR A 14 -18.99 -2.91 -25.06
N PHE A 15 -20.02 -2.67 -24.24
CA PHE A 15 -20.03 -2.98 -22.81
C PHE A 15 -19.72 -4.45 -22.55
N PHE A 16 -20.41 -5.35 -23.28
CA PHE A 16 -20.21 -6.78 -23.13
C PHE A 16 -18.78 -7.19 -23.53
N LEU A 17 -18.28 -6.69 -24.65
CA LEU A 17 -16.91 -6.95 -25.10
C LEU A 17 -15.88 -6.48 -24.06
N VAL A 18 -16.05 -5.26 -23.53
CA VAL A 18 -15.18 -4.69 -22.49
C VAL A 18 -15.17 -5.55 -21.23
N LEU A 19 -16.35 -5.98 -20.77
CA LEU A 19 -16.49 -6.87 -19.62
C LEU A 19 -15.76 -8.20 -19.80
N ASN A 20 -15.93 -8.85 -20.97
CA ASN A 20 -15.26 -10.11 -21.27
C ASN A 20 -13.76 -9.94 -21.40
N LEU A 21 -13.31 -8.84 -22.01
CA LEU A 21 -11.90 -8.54 -22.14
C LEU A 21 -11.27 -8.29 -20.76
N GLU A 22 -11.93 -7.55 -19.87
CA GLU A 22 -11.47 -7.33 -18.51
C GLU A 22 -11.30 -8.66 -17.76
N SER A 23 -12.31 -9.52 -17.77
CA SER A 23 -12.25 -10.83 -17.10
C SER A 23 -11.15 -11.71 -17.69
N ALA A 24 -11.06 -11.82 -19.01
CA ALA A 24 -10.06 -12.65 -19.66
C ALA A 24 -8.63 -12.16 -19.37
N LEU A 25 -8.42 -10.84 -19.34
CA LEU A 25 -7.14 -10.25 -18.95
C LEU A 25 -6.82 -10.51 -17.48
N ASN A 26 -7.79 -10.34 -16.58
CA ASN A 26 -7.62 -10.62 -15.15
C ASN A 26 -7.26 -12.09 -14.91
N ASP A 27 -7.95 -13.02 -15.57
CA ASP A 27 -7.69 -14.46 -15.46
C ASP A 27 -6.32 -14.81 -16.04
N ALA A 28 -5.97 -14.28 -17.21
CA ALA A 28 -4.67 -14.48 -17.81
C ALA A 28 -3.55 -13.95 -16.92
N LEU A 29 -3.71 -12.75 -16.36
CA LEU A 29 -2.74 -12.16 -15.42
C LEU A 29 -2.61 -13.01 -14.15
N LEU A 30 -3.72 -13.47 -13.57
CA LEU A 30 -3.72 -14.32 -12.38
C LEU A 30 -3.01 -15.65 -12.66
N LEU A 31 -3.25 -16.28 -13.81
CA LEU A 31 -2.59 -17.51 -14.23
C LEU A 31 -1.09 -17.30 -14.48
N LEU A 32 -0.71 -16.23 -15.17
CA LEU A 32 0.70 -15.88 -15.42
C LEU A 32 1.45 -15.57 -14.11
N GLN A 33 0.75 -15.05 -13.11
CA GLN A 33 1.31 -14.72 -11.80
C GLN A 33 1.13 -15.83 -10.75
N ALA A 34 0.51 -16.96 -11.10
CA ALA A 34 0.25 -18.05 -10.15
C ALA A 34 1.52 -18.53 -9.41
N PRO A 35 2.70 -18.66 -10.03
CA PRO A 35 3.92 -19.01 -9.31
C PRO A 35 4.29 -17.98 -8.23
N LYS A 36 4.20 -16.69 -8.56
CA LYS A 36 4.47 -15.60 -7.60
C LYS A 36 3.43 -15.56 -6.48
N LEU A 37 2.19 -15.94 -6.75
CA LEU A 37 1.15 -16.05 -5.72
C LEU A 37 1.49 -17.16 -4.72
N VAL A 38 2.03 -18.29 -5.19
CA VAL A 38 2.53 -19.36 -4.33
C VAL A 38 3.71 -18.88 -3.48
N ASP A 39 4.64 -18.13 -4.07
CA ASP A 39 5.77 -17.55 -3.33
C ASP A 39 5.32 -16.52 -2.28
N LEU A 40 4.29 -15.73 -2.60
CA LEU A 40 3.66 -14.81 -1.66
C LEU A 40 3.03 -15.55 -0.47
N LEU A 41 2.31 -16.65 -0.73
CA LEU A 41 1.74 -17.48 0.33
C LEU A 41 2.83 -18.08 1.24
N ARG A 42 3.93 -18.54 0.65
CA ARG A 42 5.11 -19.03 1.40
C ARG A 42 5.73 -17.93 2.25
N MET A 43 5.83 -16.70 1.74
CA MET A 43 6.32 -15.57 2.54
C MET A 43 5.38 -15.24 3.71
N CYS A 44 4.07 -15.26 3.51
CA CYS A 44 3.11 -15.10 4.61
C CYS A 44 3.29 -16.18 5.67
N GLU A 45 3.47 -17.44 5.27
CA GLU A 45 3.76 -18.55 6.19
C GLU A 45 5.07 -18.32 6.97
N LEU A 46 6.14 -17.87 6.29
CA LEU A 46 7.40 -17.50 6.93
C LEU A 46 7.22 -16.36 7.95
N ILE A 47 6.42 -15.34 7.62
CA ILE A 47 6.10 -14.25 8.55
C ILE A 47 5.36 -14.82 9.77
N GLU A 48 4.37 -15.68 9.58
CA GLU A 48 3.63 -16.29 10.68
C GLU A 48 4.52 -17.09 11.63
N LEU A 49 5.47 -17.86 11.07
CA LEU A 49 6.45 -18.63 11.83
C LEU A 49 7.38 -17.73 12.65
N HIS A 50 7.88 -16.62 12.07
CA HIS A 50 8.84 -15.74 12.74
C HIS A 50 8.20 -14.78 13.74
N THR A 51 6.94 -14.40 13.55
CA THR A 51 6.24 -13.43 14.42
C THR A 51 5.51 -14.07 15.60
N ALA A 52 5.47 -15.41 15.67
CA ALA A 52 4.74 -16.17 16.68
C ALA A 52 3.28 -15.67 16.81
N VAL A 53 2.60 -15.56 15.67
CA VAL A 53 1.27 -14.94 15.57
C VAL A 53 0.30 -15.57 16.56
N PRO A 54 -0.33 -14.78 17.45
CA PRO A 54 -1.27 -15.31 18.42
C PRO A 54 -2.48 -16.01 17.76
N PRO A 55 -3.06 -17.05 18.38
CA PRO A 55 -4.21 -17.77 17.82
C PRO A 55 -5.45 -16.91 17.51
N TYR A 56 -5.59 -15.74 18.16
CA TYR A 56 -6.70 -14.82 17.86
C TYR A 56 -6.54 -14.13 16.50
N VAL A 57 -5.31 -13.85 16.09
CA VAL A 57 -5.00 -13.18 14.81
C VAL A 57 -5.24 -14.13 13.66
N ARG A 58 -4.79 -15.39 13.76
CA ARG A 58 -5.11 -16.43 12.79
C ARG A 58 -6.62 -16.62 12.63
N ARG A 59 -7.36 -16.62 13.74
CA ARG A 59 -8.84 -16.67 13.71
C ARG A 59 -9.44 -15.44 13.03
N GLN A 60 -8.87 -14.26 13.22
CA GLN A 60 -9.32 -13.04 12.58
C GLN A 60 -9.05 -13.05 11.07
N THR A 61 -7.87 -13.47 10.62
CA THR A 61 -7.53 -13.64 9.21
C THR A 61 -8.46 -14.66 8.54
N LEU A 62 -8.73 -15.79 9.19
CA LEU A 62 -9.65 -16.80 8.67
C LEU A 62 -11.09 -16.30 8.59
N ARG A 63 -11.57 -15.60 9.64
CA ARG A 63 -12.89 -14.95 9.62
C ARG A 63 -13.00 -13.93 8.49
N PHE A 64 -11.94 -13.17 8.24
CA PHE A 64 -11.90 -12.21 7.15
C PHE A 64 -11.92 -12.90 5.78
N ALA A 65 -11.14 -13.97 5.58
CA ALA A 65 -11.21 -14.78 4.37
C ALA A 65 -12.63 -15.30 4.11
N TRP A 66 -13.27 -15.87 5.13
CA TRP A 66 -14.67 -16.33 5.02
C TRP A 66 -15.65 -15.20 4.73
N ALA A 67 -15.45 -14.01 5.30
CA ALA A 67 -16.26 -12.84 5.01
C ALA A 67 -16.11 -12.40 3.55
N LEU A 68 -14.90 -12.44 2.98
CA LEU A 68 -14.66 -12.14 1.56
C LEU A 68 -15.32 -13.19 0.65
N VAL A 69 -15.21 -14.48 0.98
CA VAL A 69 -15.90 -15.55 0.23
C VAL A 69 -17.42 -15.39 0.31
N ALA A 70 -17.96 -15.09 1.50
CA ALA A 70 -19.40 -14.86 1.68
C ALA A 70 -19.88 -13.63 0.91
N PHE A 71 -19.09 -12.55 0.90
CA PHE A 71 -19.35 -11.35 0.10
C PHE A 71 -19.42 -11.70 -1.38
N GLN A 72 -18.44 -12.46 -1.88
CA GLN A 72 -18.36 -12.89 -3.27
C GLN A 72 -19.55 -13.76 -3.71
N VAL A 73 -19.94 -14.71 -2.86
CA VAL A 73 -21.12 -15.55 -3.10
C VAL A 73 -22.39 -14.71 -3.12
N THR A 74 -22.53 -13.77 -2.18
CA THR A 74 -23.68 -12.86 -2.10
C THR A 74 -23.78 -11.97 -3.33
N GLU A 75 -22.66 -11.41 -3.76
CA GLU A 75 -22.56 -10.60 -4.98
C GLU A 75 -22.97 -11.43 -6.22
N THR A 76 -22.47 -12.65 -6.34
CA THR A 76 -22.83 -13.56 -7.44
C THR A 76 -24.33 -13.87 -7.44
N ILE A 77 -24.91 -14.20 -6.28
CA ILE A 77 -26.36 -14.46 -6.14
C ILE A 77 -27.16 -13.23 -6.52
N LEU A 78 -26.73 -12.04 -6.07
CA LEU A 78 -27.40 -10.77 -6.40
C LEU A 78 -27.35 -10.50 -7.91
N TYR A 79 -26.22 -10.74 -8.58
CA TYR A 79 -26.10 -10.59 -10.03
C TYR A 79 -27.01 -11.56 -10.79
N VAL A 80 -27.08 -12.82 -10.37
CA VAL A 80 -28.01 -13.80 -10.96
C VAL A 80 -29.46 -13.34 -10.78
N ALA A 81 -29.83 -12.90 -9.58
CA ALA A 81 -31.17 -12.41 -9.28
C ALA A 81 -31.54 -11.16 -10.09
N LEU A 82 -30.62 -10.19 -10.19
CA LEU A 82 -30.83 -8.97 -10.97
C LEU A 82 -30.93 -9.28 -12.47
N THR A 83 -30.12 -10.21 -12.98
CA THR A 83 -30.18 -10.66 -14.38
C THR A 83 -31.53 -11.30 -14.69
N ALA A 84 -31.99 -12.19 -13.80
CA ALA A 84 -33.29 -12.85 -13.94
C ALA A 84 -34.45 -11.83 -13.86
N TYR A 85 -34.41 -10.92 -12.89
CA TYR A 85 -35.43 -9.88 -12.69
C TYR A 85 -35.54 -8.92 -13.88
N SER A 86 -34.41 -8.49 -14.41
CA SER A 86 -34.37 -7.54 -15.53
C SER A 86 -34.69 -8.20 -16.88
N GLY A 87 -34.70 -9.54 -16.94
CA GLY A 87 -34.68 -10.26 -18.21
C GLY A 87 -33.48 -9.84 -19.06
N PHE A 88 -32.35 -9.53 -18.42
CA PHE A 88 -31.16 -9.05 -19.11
C PHE A 88 -30.65 -10.12 -20.07
N GLY A 89 -30.30 -9.71 -21.30
CA GLY A 89 -29.95 -10.60 -22.41
C GLY A 89 -31.14 -10.99 -23.30
N THR A 90 -32.31 -11.31 -22.74
CA THR A 90 -33.51 -11.66 -23.53
C THR A 90 -34.33 -10.44 -23.91
N SER A 91 -34.51 -9.49 -22.99
CA SER A 91 -35.30 -8.27 -23.20
C SER A 91 -34.76 -7.36 -24.30
N LEU A 92 -33.44 -7.32 -24.47
CA LEU A 92 -32.74 -6.55 -25.51
C LEU A 92 -32.81 -7.17 -26.90
N LEU A 93 -33.12 -8.47 -26.98
CA LEU A 93 -33.21 -9.21 -28.25
C LEU A 93 -34.66 -9.34 -28.73
N VAL A 94 -35.59 -9.58 -27.80
CA VAL A 94 -37.00 -9.91 -28.11
C VAL A 94 -37.80 -8.72 -28.69
N GLU A 95 -37.31 -7.48 -28.58
CA GLU A 95 -38.03 -6.30 -29.09
C GLU A 95 -38.09 -6.18 -30.62
N GLU A 96 -37.40 -7.01 -31.39
CA GLU A 96 -37.37 -6.88 -32.86
C GLU A 96 -38.60 -7.42 -33.60
N GLY A 97 -39.56 -8.11 -32.95
CA GLY A 97 -40.74 -8.70 -33.64
C GLY A 97 -40.41 -9.69 -34.76
N ARG A 98 -39.12 -9.99 -34.97
CA ARG A 98 -38.56 -10.93 -35.94
C ARG A 98 -38.21 -12.21 -35.21
N GLN A 99 -38.42 -13.35 -35.88
CA GLN A 99 -37.90 -14.63 -35.40
C GLN A 99 -36.38 -14.54 -35.28
N ILE A 100 -35.90 -14.46 -34.04
CA ILE A 100 -34.48 -14.52 -33.74
C ILE A 100 -34.04 -15.96 -33.93
N ALA A 101 -32.95 -16.19 -34.67
CA ALA A 101 -32.40 -17.53 -34.84
C ALA A 101 -32.17 -18.18 -33.44
N PRO A 102 -32.62 -19.43 -33.21
CA PRO A 102 -32.53 -20.10 -31.91
C PRO A 102 -31.12 -20.06 -31.30
N PHE A 103 -30.09 -20.15 -32.16
CA PHE A 103 -28.69 -20.03 -31.77
C PHE A 103 -28.36 -18.69 -31.08
N ARG A 104 -28.86 -17.57 -31.60
CA ARG A 104 -28.60 -16.24 -31.00
C ARG A 104 -29.33 -16.07 -29.67
N MET A 105 -30.53 -16.63 -29.55
CA MET A 105 -31.27 -16.64 -28.28
C MET A 105 -30.53 -17.49 -27.23
N GLY A 106 -30.05 -18.68 -27.62
CA GLY A 106 -29.25 -19.54 -26.75
C GLY A 106 -27.97 -18.85 -26.25
N LEU A 107 -27.26 -18.16 -27.14
CA LEU A 107 -26.04 -17.43 -26.81
C LEU A 107 -26.31 -16.27 -25.83
N ALA A 108 -27.43 -15.57 -25.99
CA ALA A 108 -27.80 -14.46 -25.12
C ALA A 108 -28.26 -14.92 -23.73
N VAL A 109 -29.01 -16.01 -23.68
CA VAL A 109 -29.41 -16.65 -22.42
C VAL A 109 -28.17 -17.19 -21.70
N SER A 110 -27.26 -17.89 -22.40
CA SER A 110 -26.03 -18.38 -21.77
C SER A 110 -25.16 -17.24 -21.28
N ASN A 111 -25.02 -16.15 -22.05
CA ASN A 111 -24.24 -15.00 -21.64
C ASN A 111 -24.87 -14.23 -20.47
N GLY A 112 -26.20 -14.13 -20.41
CA GLY A 112 -26.89 -13.52 -19.28
C GLY A 112 -26.71 -14.34 -18.00
N PHE A 113 -27.03 -15.64 -18.05
CA PHE A 113 -27.05 -16.48 -16.84
C PHE A 113 -25.69 -17.04 -16.42
N VAL A 114 -24.78 -17.28 -17.37
CA VAL A 114 -23.47 -17.85 -17.09
C VAL A 114 -22.40 -16.77 -17.21
N GLY A 115 -22.44 -15.99 -18.28
CA GLY A 115 -21.46 -14.95 -18.55
C GLY A 115 -21.41 -13.88 -17.47
N VAL A 116 -22.52 -13.19 -17.19
CA VAL A 116 -22.52 -12.06 -16.23
C VAL A 116 -22.08 -12.47 -14.82
N PRO A 117 -22.60 -13.57 -14.21
CA PRO A 117 -22.15 -13.99 -12.89
C PRO A 117 -20.69 -14.44 -12.88
N TYR A 118 -20.24 -15.13 -13.93
CA TYR A 118 -18.85 -15.55 -14.06
C TYR A 118 -17.91 -14.35 -14.19
N LEU A 119 -18.24 -13.39 -15.05
CA LEU A 119 -17.47 -12.16 -15.26
C LEU A 119 -17.43 -11.32 -13.98
N ALA A 120 -18.54 -11.22 -13.25
CA ALA A 120 -18.58 -10.55 -11.96
C ALA A 120 -17.66 -11.24 -10.95
N LEU A 121 -17.71 -12.58 -10.87
CA LEU A 121 -16.86 -13.37 -9.98
C LEU A 121 -15.37 -13.15 -10.27
N MET A 122 -14.98 -13.21 -11.55
CA MET A 122 -13.58 -13.08 -11.93
C MET A 122 -13.08 -11.64 -11.75
N ASN A 123 -13.88 -10.64 -12.09
CA ASN A 123 -13.49 -9.23 -11.97
C ASN A 123 -13.26 -8.77 -10.53
N THR A 124 -13.95 -9.35 -9.55
CA THR A 124 -13.77 -9.00 -8.13
C THR A 124 -12.72 -9.86 -7.43
N SER A 125 -12.38 -11.03 -7.97
CA SER A 125 -11.41 -11.96 -7.36
C SER A 125 -10.04 -11.32 -7.08
N THR A 126 -9.46 -10.61 -8.06
CA THR A 126 -8.16 -9.94 -7.91
C THR A 126 -8.22 -8.86 -6.84
N ARG A 127 -9.31 -8.07 -6.81
CA ARG A 127 -9.57 -6.98 -5.85
C ARG A 127 -9.74 -7.50 -4.42
N LEU A 128 -10.41 -8.65 -4.27
CA LEU A 128 -10.56 -9.34 -2.99
C LEU A 128 -9.24 -9.91 -2.49
N LEU A 129 -8.39 -10.46 -3.36
CA LEU A 129 -7.05 -10.91 -2.98
C LEU A 129 -6.21 -9.76 -2.41
N VAL A 130 -6.24 -8.56 -3.02
CA VAL A 130 -5.55 -7.37 -2.47
C VAL A 130 -6.04 -7.04 -1.08
N THR A 131 -7.37 -7.03 -0.93
CA THR A 131 -8.04 -6.69 0.31
C THR A 131 -7.67 -7.69 1.41
N TYR A 132 -7.65 -8.98 1.07
CA TYR A 132 -7.19 -10.06 1.94
C TYR A 132 -5.74 -9.86 2.40
N PHE A 133 -4.79 -9.72 1.46
CA PHE A 133 -3.38 -9.59 1.80
C PHE A 133 -3.09 -8.31 2.59
N SER A 134 -3.70 -7.18 2.21
CA SER A 134 -3.55 -5.90 2.91
C SER A 134 -4.00 -6.00 4.36
N GLN A 135 -5.17 -6.60 4.60
CA GLN A 135 -5.70 -6.79 5.96
C GLN A 135 -4.84 -7.78 6.76
N THR A 136 -4.37 -8.86 6.12
CA THR A 136 -3.52 -9.87 6.76
C THR A 136 -2.17 -9.26 7.18
N ILE A 137 -1.53 -8.49 6.31
CA ILE A 137 -0.29 -7.78 6.60
C ILE A 137 -0.50 -6.76 7.72
N ALA A 138 -1.61 -6.00 7.71
CA ALA A 138 -1.94 -5.05 8.77
C ALA A 138 -2.07 -5.74 10.14
N LEU A 139 -2.65 -6.95 10.18
CA LEU A 139 -2.72 -7.75 11.41
C LEU A 139 -1.34 -8.23 11.87
N TYR A 140 -0.47 -8.66 10.95
CA TYR A 140 0.91 -9.05 11.28
C TYR A 140 1.71 -7.86 11.82
N LEU A 141 1.60 -6.69 11.18
CA LEU A 141 2.22 -5.45 11.65
C LEU A 141 1.76 -5.10 13.07
N GLY A 142 0.46 -5.20 13.36
CA GLY A 142 -0.08 -4.99 14.70
C GLY A 142 0.47 -5.95 15.76
N CYS A 143 0.83 -7.18 15.36
CA CYS A 143 1.50 -8.13 16.25
C CYS A 143 2.93 -7.73 16.54
N ILE A 144 3.69 -7.36 15.51
CA ILE A 144 5.09 -6.93 15.65
C ILE A 144 5.15 -5.67 16.51
N TYR A 145 4.26 -4.71 16.26
CA TYR A 145 4.15 -3.48 17.05
C TYR A 145 4.00 -3.79 18.54
N ARG A 146 3.01 -4.61 18.91
CA ARG A 146 2.76 -5.00 20.31
C ARG A 146 3.92 -5.77 20.96
N ASN A 147 4.69 -6.50 20.17
CA ASN A 147 5.87 -7.22 20.66
C ASN A 147 7.06 -6.27 20.89
N THR A 148 7.16 -5.21 20.07
CA THR A 148 8.22 -4.18 20.18
C THR A 148 8.12 -3.44 21.51
N ASP A 149 6.90 -3.03 21.90
CA ASP A 149 6.63 -2.36 23.19
C ASP A 149 7.05 -3.16 24.43
N ARG A 150 7.20 -4.48 24.31
CA ARG A 150 7.50 -5.37 25.44
C ARG A 150 8.97 -5.73 25.58
N LYS A 151 9.79 -5.58 24.53
CA LYS A 151 11.16 -6.13 24.49
C LYS A 151 12.09 -5.28 23.64
N VAL A 152 12.68 -4.27 24.27
CA VAL A 152 13.76 -3.43 23.72
C VAL A 152 14.96 -4.29 23.24
N LEU A 153 15.25 -5.42 23.89
CA LEU A 153 16.35 -6.34 23.52
C LEU A 153 16.19 -7.13 22.19
N LEU A 154 15.12 -6.91 21.42
CA LEU A 154 14.82 -7.70 20.20
C LEU A 154 14.78 -6.89 18.90
N VAL A 155 15.41 -5.71 18.87
CA VAL A 155 15.44 -4.84 17.67
C VAL A 155 15.89 -5.57 16.41
N ASP A 156 16.91 -6.42 16.50
CA ASP A 156 17.39 -7.19 15.33
C ASP A 156 16.35 -8.19 14.80
N GLN A 157 15.59 -8.83 15.69
CA GLN A 157 14.50 -9.72 15.28
C GLN A 157 13.37 -8.93 14.61
N VAL A 158 13.03 -7.76 15.17
CA VAL A 158 12.02 -6.87 14.59
C VAL A 158 12.47 -6.36 13.21
N ARG A 159 13.76 -6.06 13.01
CA ARG A 159 14.31 -5.67 11.71
C ARG A 159 14.16 -6.78 10.66
N VAL A 160 14.46 -8.03 11.02
CA VAL A 160 14.26 -9.18 10.12
C VAL A 160 12.79 -9.34 9.76
N GLN A 161 11.88 -9.25 10.74
CA GLN A 161 10.44 -9.33 10.50
C GLN A 161 9.93 -8.18 9.61
N LEU A 162 10.40 -6.96 9.83
CA LEU A 162 10.04 -5.80 9.02
C LEU A 162 10.56 -5.95 7.58
N SER A 163 11.77 -6.49 7.39
CA SER A 163 12.30 -6.78 6.06
C SER A 163 11.47 -7.84 5.34
N LEU A 164 11.03 -8.89 6.04
CA LEU A 164 10.14 -9.91 5.46
C LEU A 164 8.79 -9.32 5.06
N ILE A 165 8.18 -8.48 5.92
CA ILE A 165 6.93 -7.80 5.58
C ILE A 165 7.12 -6.85 4.41
N LYS A 166 8.22 -6.08 4.37
CA LYS A 166 8.49 -5.19 3.24
C LYS A 166 8.59 -5.98 1.93
N ASN A 167 9.35 -7.07 1.91
CA ASN A 167 9.45 -7.94 0.74
C ASN A 167 8.08 -8.52 0.33
N CYS A 168 7.25 -8.87 1.32
CA CYS A 168 5.87 -9.31 1.10
C CYS A 168 5.00 -8.20 0.47
N VAL A 169 5.05 -6.98 1.02
CA VAL A 169 4.34 -5.81 0.48
C VAL A 169 4.81 -5.48 -0.95
N ASP A 170 6.11 -5.50 -1.21
CA ASP A 170 6.68 -5.25 -2.53
C ASP A 170 6.24 -6.32 -3.54
N MET A 171 6.16 -7.59 -3.12
CA MET A 171 5.63 -8.69 -3.94
C MET A 171 4.12 -8.55 -4.19
N VAL A 172 3.33 -8.19 -3.18
CA VAL A 172 1.90 -7.88 -3.36
C VAL A 172 1.73 -6.75 -4.36
N SER A 173 2.51 -5.68 -4.24
CA SER A 173 2.44 -4.51 -5.13
C SER A 173 2.81 -4.87 -6.58
N THR A 174 3.84 -5.69 -6.79
CA THR A 174 4.23 -6.15 -8.14
C THR A 174 3.26 -7.16 -8.74
N LEU A 175 2.62 -8.00 -7.92
CA LEU A 175 1.62 -8.96 -8.37
C LEU A 175 0.31 -8.25 -8.71
N VAL A 176 -0.20 -7.46 -7.78
CA VAL A 176 -1.51 -6.83 -7.87
C VAL A 176 -1.51 -5.57 -8.72
N GLY A 177 -0.45 -4.76 -8.67
CA GLY A 177 -0.41 -3.41 -9.24
C GLY A 177 -0.84 -3.32 -10.70
N PRO A 178 -0.28 -4.15 -11.62
CA PRO A 178 -0.69 -4.15 -13.01
C PRO A 178 -2.17 -4.51 -13.19
N SER A 179 -2.63 -5.59 -12.55
CA SER A 179 -4.02 -6.05 -12.63
C SER A 179 -4.99 -4.99 -12.12
N LEU A 180 -4.62 -4.28 -11.05
CA LEU A 180 -5.40 -3.20 -10.48
C LEU A 180 -5.47 -1.98 -11.43
N LEU A 181 -4.36 -1.62 -12.07
CA LEU A 181 -4.32 -0.55 -13.06
C LEU A 181 -5.25 -0.83 -14.25
N TYR A 182 -5.19 -2.06 -14.79
CA TYR A 182 -6.08 -2.48 -15.87
C TYR A 182 -7.53 -2.51 -15.41
N ALA A 183 -7.81 -3.10 -14.25
CA ALA A 183 -9.14 -3.11 -13.66
C ALA A 183 -9.71 -1.69 -13.52
N TYR A 184 -8.92 -0.70 -13.12
CA TYR A 184 -9.37 0.70 -13.06
C TYR A 184 -9.66 1.28 -14.44
N ALA A 185 -8.80 1.08 -15.42
CA ALA A 185 -8.99 1.60 -16.77
C ALA A 185 -10.32 1.10 -17.37
N TYR A 186 -10.62 -0.20 -17.23
CA TYR A 186 -11.86 -0.79 -17.74
C TYR A 186 -13.08 -0.41 -16.88
N SER A 187 -12.92 -0.34 -15.57
CA SER A 187 -14.03 -0.03 -14.67
C SER A 187 -14.63 1.36 -14.92
N VAL A 188 -13.83 2.35 -15.33
CA VAL A 188 -14.34 3.68 -15.70
C VAL A 188 -15.30 3.57 -16.88
N ALA A 189 -14.91 2.87 -17.95
CA ALA A 189 -15.78 2.68 -19.12
C ALA A 189 -17.07 1.94 -18.75
N ILE A 190 -16.97 0.91 -17.93
CA ILE A 190 -18.08 0.11 -17.43
C ILE A 190 -19.04 0.96 -16.56
N LEU A 191 -18.52 1.82 -15.69
CA LEU A 191 -19.31 2.74 -14.89
C LEU A 191 -20.02 3.79 -15.75
N CYS A 192 -19.35 4.34 -16.76
CA CYS A 192 -19.96 5.29 -17.70
C CYS A 192 -21.14 4.65 -18.44
N VAL A 193 -20.97 3.44 -18.97
CA VAL A 193 -22.05 2.74 -19.67
C VAL A 193 -23.19 2.38 -18.72
N SER A 194 -22.87 1.98 -17.49
CA SER A 194 -23.88 1.65 -16.49
C SER A 194 -24.69 2.90 -16.09
N ALA A 195 -24.02 4.03 -15.86
CA ALA A 195 -24.66 5.33 -15.61
C ALA A 195 -25.57 5.77 -16.77
N TYR A 196 -25.10 5.61 -18.01
CA TYR A 196 -25.90 5.87 -19.22
C TYR A 196 -27.21 5.06 -19.19
N TYR A 197 -27.12 3.74 -19.01
CA TYR A 197 -28.30 2.87 -18.99
C TYR A 197 -29.21 3.07 -17.77
N THR A 198 -28.72 3.60 -16.66
CA THR A 198 -29.55 3.98 -15.51
C THR A 198 -30.44 5.20 -15.80
N ILE A 199 -29.95 6.15 -16.61
CA ILE A 199 -30.61 7.45 -16.82
C ILE A 199 -31.63 7.42 -17.95
N ILE A 200 -31.40 6.63 -19.00
CA ILE A 200 -32.24 6.57 -20.20
C ILE A 200 -33.70 6.20 -19.86
N PRO A 201 -34.67 7.09 -20.13
CA PRO A 201 -36.07 6.84 -19.80
C PRO A 201 -36.74 5.80 -20.71
N GLU A 202 -36.23 5.56 -21.91
CA GLU A 202 -36.77 4.60 -22.88
C GLU A 202 -36.59 3.13 -22.44
N LEU A 203 -35.71 2.88 -21.47
CA LEU A 203 -35.46 1.54 -20.96
C LEU A 203 -36.46 1.14 -19.88
N LYS A 204 -36.81 -0.15 -19.89
CA LYS A 204 -37.64 -0.75 -18.84
C LYS A 204 -36.97 -0.55 -17.48
N LEU A 205 -37.78 -0.19 -16.48
CA LEU A 205 -37.32 0.03 -15.10
C LEU A 205 -36.46 -1.11 -14.54
N PRO A 206 -36.78 -2.41 -14.75
CA PRO A 206 -35.93 -3.51 -14.29
C PRO A 206 -34.50 -3.48 -14.84
N VAL A 207 -34.31 -3.08 -16.10
CA VAL A 207 -32.98 -2.95 -16.73
C VAL A 207 -32.21 -1.79 -16.12
N ARG A 208 -32.88 -0.67 -15.87
CA ARG A 208 -32.27 0.51 -15.21
C ARG A 208 -31.80 0.19 -13.79
N ILE A 209 -32.62 -0.57 -13.03
CA ILE A 209 -32.28 -1.05 -11.69
C ILE A 209 -31.07 -1.99 -11.74
N PHE A 210 -31.01 -2.91 -12.71
CA PHE A 210 -29.86 -3.78 -12.92
C PHE A 210 -28.56 -2.96 -13.07
N PHE A 211 -28.54 -1.99 -13.99
CA PHE A 211 -27.33 -1.18 -14.23
C PHE A 211 -26.97 -0.28 -13.05
N PHE A 212 -27.96 0.21 -12.29
CA PHE A 212 -27.70 0.99 -11.08
C PHE A 212 -26.95 0.16 -10.02
N PHE A 213 -27.46 -1.03 -9.69
CA PHE A 213 -26.81 -1.90 -8.71
C PHE A 213 -25.48 -2.44 -9.22
N PHE A 214 -25.41 -2.75 -10.52
CA PHE A 214 -24.16 -3.14 -11.17
C PHE A 214 -23.09 -2.06 -11.02
N ALA A 215 -23.43 -0.80 -11.29
CA ALA A 215 -22.53 0.34 -11.11
C ALA A 215 -22.10 0.51 -9.65
N LEU A 216 -23.03 0.38 -8.70
CA LEU A 216 -22.74 0.52 -7.27
C LEU A 216 -21.75 -0.54 -6.79
N LEU A 217 -21.94 -1.81 -7.16
CA LEU A 217 -21.05 -2.91 -6.80
C LEU A 217 -19.66 -2.74 -7.43
N HIS A 218 -19.60 -2.36 -8.70
CA HIS A 218 -18.32 -2.06 -9.36
C HIS A 218 -17.61 -0.87 -8.73
N PHE A 219 -18.34 0.17 -8.34
CA PHE A 219 -17.76 1.32 -7.62
C PHE A 219 -17.17 0.89 -6.27
N LEU A 220 -17.90 0.10 -5.48
CA LEU A 220 -17.38 -0.40 -4.19
C LEU A 220 -16.11 -1.23 -4.38
N SER A 221 -16.09 -2.12 -5.37
CA SER A 221 -14.91 -2.96 -5.63
C SER A 221 -13.69 -2.17 -6.12
N ILE A 222 -13.88 -1.00 -6.76
CA ILE A 222 -12.80 -0.06 -7.13
C ILE A 222 -12.22 0.64 -5.90
N VAL A 223 -13.09 1.08 -4.99
CA VAL A 223 -12.73 1.97 -3.87
C VAL A 223 -12.09 1.22 -2.69
N LEU A 224 -12.47 -0.04 -2.45
CA LEU A 224 -11.92 -0.81 -1.34
C LEU A 224 -10.40 -1.02 -1.42
N PRO A 225 -9.80 -1.50 -2.53
CA PRO A 225 -8.37 -1.79 -2.60
C PRO A 225 -7.45 -0.59 -2.30
N PRO A 226 -7.67 0.63 -2.83
CA PRO A 226 -6.86 1.80 -2.51
C PRO A 226 -6.90 2.19 -1.04
N ILE A 227 -8.09 2.14 -0.42
CA ILE A 227 -8.24 2.44 1.01
C ILE A 227 -7.43 1.44 1.84
N MET A 228 -7.48 0.15 1.47
CA MET A 228 -6.70 -0.88 2.16
C MET A 228 -5.19 -0.72 1.94
N ALA A 229 -4.76 -0.43 0.71
CA ALA A 229 -3.36 -0.19 0.39
C ALA A 229 -2.80 1.04 1.12
N GLN A 230 -3.56 2.14 1.19
CA GLN A 230 -3.17 3.33 1.94
C GLN A 230 -3.05 3.05 3.44
N ARG A 231 -3.98 2.29 4.02
CA ARG A 231 -3.91 1.85 5.42
C ARG A 231 -2.66 1.01 5.69
N MET A 232 -2.34 0.08 4.80
CA MET A 232 -1.15 -0.76 4.91
C MET A 232 0.13 0.09 4.87
N ASN A 233 0.26 1.00 3.90
CA ASN A 233 1.42 1.89 3.80
C ASN A 233 1.60 2.77 5.04
N THR A 234 0.49 3.27 5.59
CA THR A 234 0.51 4.07 6.83
C THR A 234 1.03 3.23 8.00
N ALA A 235 0.50 2.01 8.18
CA ALA A 235 0.94 1.10 9.25
C ALA A 235 2.41 0.69 9.13
N VAL A 236 2.91 0.46 7.90
CA VAL A 236 4.34 0.18 7.67
C VAL A 236 5.21 1.38 8.03
N CYS A 237 4.79 2.59 7.67
CA CYS A 237 5.52 3.82 8.00
C CYS A 237 5.56 4.04 9.51
N GLU A 238 4.43 3.91 10.21
CA GLU A 238 4.36 4.04 11.67
C GLU A 238 5.28 3.03 12.38
N LEU A 239 5.23 1.75 11.99
CA LEU A 239 6.10 0.74 12.60
C LEU A 239 7.58 1.04 12.34
N ARG A 240 7.93 1.52 11.14
CA ARG A 240 9.30 1.93 10.83
C ARG A 240 9.77 3.06 11.74
N THR A 241 8.91 4.06 11.99
CA THR A 241 9.25 5.17 12.90
C THR A 241 9.50 4.70 14.33
N VAL A 242 8.69 3.77 14.86
CA VAL A 242 8.89 3.23 16.21
C VAL A 242 10.19 2.45 16.32
N VAL A 243 10.48 1.56 15.37
CA VAL A 243 11.72 0.78 15.36
C VAL A 243 12.96 1.67 15.27
N GLN A 244 12.87 2.76 14.48
CA GLN A 244 13.95 3.76 14.38
C GLN A 244 14.08 4.60 15.65
N GLY A 245 12.98 4.91 16.34
CA GLY A 245 12.98 5.64 17.61
C GLY A 245 13.61 4.85 18.76
N VAL A 246 13.27 3.57 18.92
CA VAL A 246 13.83 2.68 19.97
C VAL A 246 15.36 2.57 19.86
N LEU A 247 15.91 2.54 18.63
CA LEU A 247 17.35 2.53 18.40
C LEU A 247 18.07 3.78 18.93
N MET A 248 17.37 4.92 19.02
CA MET A 248 17.97 6.15 19.55
C MET A 248 17.93 6.19 21.09
N GLU A 249 16.94 5.56 21.72
CA GLU A 249 16.78 5.50 23.18
C GLU A 249 17.79 4.51 23.82
N ASP A 250 18.08 3.37 23.18
CA ASP A 250 19.11 2.45 23.69
C ASP A 250 20.55 2.98 23.57
N CYS A 251 20.80 3.96 22.70
CA CYS A 251 22.09 4.62 22.61
C CYS A 251 22.29 5.73 23.65
N SER A 252 21.25 6.12 24.42
CA SER A 252 21.36 7.20 25.39
C SER A 252 21.86 6.77 26.77
N ASP A 253 21.60 5.53 27.20
CA ASP A 253 21.68 5.24 28.64
C ASP A 253 23.03 4.70 29.13
N GLU A 254 23.84 4.06 28.29
CA GLU A 254 25.18 3.60 28.69
C GLU A 254 26.36 4.39 28.07
N LEU A 255 26.13 5.18 26.99
CA LEU A 255 27.23 5.89 26.32
C LEU A 255 27.24 7.42 26.52
N MET A 256 26.15 8.05 26.95
CA MET A 256 26.03 9.53 26.98
C MET A 256 26.19 10.15 28.38
N VAL A 257 26.48 9.38 29.43
CA VAL A 257 26.53 9.91 30.82
C VAL A 257 27.94 10.27 31.31
N GLN A 258 29.00 10.08 30.51
CA GLN A 258 30.34 10.52 30.93
C GLN A 258 31.00 11.47 29.92
N ASP A 259 30.79 12.75 30.20
CA ASP A 259 31.56 13.90 29.71
C ASP A 259 31.27 14.35 28.26
N ASP A 260 30.25 15.21 28.10
CA ASP A 260 29.99 16.10 26.95
C ASP A 260 31.14 17.13 26.73
N ALA A 261 32.39 16.76 26.99
CA ALA A 261 33.56 17.63 26.96
C ALA A 261 33.83 18.27 25.58
N PHE A 262 33.23 17.71 24.53
CA PHE A 262 33.30 18.23 23.17
C PHE A 262 32.20 19.25 22.83
N VAL A 263 31.12 19.33 23.61
CA VAL A 263 30.00 20.25 23.38
C VAL A 263 30.45 21.70 23.59
N ARG A 264 30.30 22.53 22.56
CA ARG A 264 30.53 23.98 22.64
C ARG A 264 29.19 24.69 22.58
N LYS A 265 28.87 25.47 23.62
CA LYS A 265 27.62 26.24 23.71
C LYS A 265 27.86 27.69 23.31
N LEU A 266 26.89 28.28 22.64
CA LEU A 266 26.90 29.69 22.23
C LEU A 266 25.50 30.26 22.47
N TYR A 267 25.33 31.17 23.44
CA TYR A 267 24.02 31.81 23.73
C TYR A 267 22.82 30.84 23.83
N GLY A 268 22.99 29.69 24.48
CA GLY A 268 21.93 28.68 24.65
C GLY A 268 21.75 27.72 23.47
N THR A 269 22.44 27.93 22.36
CA THR A 269 22.50 27.04 21.20
C THR A 269 23.81 26.24 21.19
N LEU A 270 23.88 25.23 20.32
CA LEU A 270 25.09 24.46 20.05
C LEU A 270 25.94 25.18 18.99
N ASP A 271 27.20 25.46 19.29
CA ASP A 271 28.11 26.10 18.36
C ASP A 271 28.58 25.08 17.30
N THR A 272 28.64 25.47 16.03
CA THR A 272 29.19 24.61 14.95
C THR A 272 30.63 24.18 15.21
N ARG A 273 31.39 24.93 16.04
CA ARG A 273 32.73 24.52 16.53
C ARG A 273 32.73 23.23 17.36
N THR A 274 31.56 22.75 17.79
CA THR A 274 31.38 21.42 18.37
C THR A 274 31.88 20.33 17.43
N LEU A 275 31.78 20.49 16.10
CA LEU A 275 32.26 19.51 15.13
C LEU A 275 33.78 19.28 15.25
N GLY A 276 34.56 20.36 15.36
CA GLY A 276 36.00 20.26 15.57
C GLY A 276 36.36 19.62 16.92
N ALA A 277 35.55 19.83 17.94
CA ALA A 277 35.75 19.21 19.24
C ALA A 277 35.35 17.72 19.25
N LEU A 278 34.29 17.33 18.53
CA LEU A 278 33.86 15.95 18.32
C LEU A 278 34.96 15.15 17.61
N VAL A 279 35.58 15.71 16.57
CA VAL A 279 36.72 15.07 15.89
C VAL A 279 37.91 14.89 16.84
N LYS A 280 38.22 15.89 17.68
CA LYS A 280 39.30 15.74 18.68
C LYS A 280 38.97 14.65 19.71
N TYR A 281 37.72 14.58 20.15
CA TYR A 281 37.22 13.56 21.07
C TYR A 281 37.36 12.15 20.47
N TYR A 282 36.95 12.00 19.20
CA TYR A 282 37.14 10.77 18.43
C TYR A 282 38.62 10.39 18.28
N LYS A 283 39.48 11.33 17.83
CA LYS A 283 40.92 11.09 17.64
C LYS A 283 41.65 10.73 18.95
N ALA A 284 41.12 11.15 20.10
CA ALA A 284 41.63 10.78 21.42
C ALA A 284 41.21 9.37 21.88
N GLY A 285 40.50 8.60 21.03
CA GLY A 285 40.05 7.24 21.34
C GLY A 285 38.88 7.18 22.32
N LYS A 286 38.17 8.30 22.53
CA LYS A 286 37.05 8.37 23.48
C LYS A 286 35.70 7.95 22.90
N ILE A 287 35.64 7.69 21.59
CA ILE A 287 34.49 7.03 20.96
C ILE A 287 34.92 5.57 20.71
N PRO A 288 34.21 4.58 21.24
CA PRO A 288 34.59 3.17 21.10
C PRO A 288 34.50 2.70 19.65
N GLY A 289 35.32 1.71 19.31
CA GLY A 289 35.34 1.09 17.98
C GLY A 289 36.24 1.81 16.95
N ASN A 290 36.06 1.45 15.68
CA ASN A 290 36.76 2.07 14.54
C ASN A 290 35.75 2.43 13.43
N PRO A 291 34.88 3.43 13.67
CA PRO A 291 33.83 3.81 12.72
C PRO A 291 34.41 4.48 11.47
N ASP A 292 33.76 4.27 10.32
CA ASP A 292 34.12 4.93 9.04
C ASP A 292 33.72 6.42 9.02
N ALA A 293 32.73 6.80 9.84
CA ALA A 293 32.29 8.18 10.07
C ALA A 293 31.62 8.32 11.44
N VAL A 294 31.64 9.53 12.01
CA VAL A 294 31.04 9.86 13.31
C VAL A 294 30.01 10.98 13.15
N TYR A 295 28.75 10.71 13.46
CA TYR A 295 27.69 11.71 13.37
C TYR A 295 27.08 12.01 14.73
N LEU A 296 26.97 13.29 15.08
CA LEU A 296 26.29 13.74 16.30
C LEU A 296 24.91 14.29 15.95
N LEU A 297 23.88 13.57 16.40
CA LEU A 297 22.50 14.05 16.35
C LEU A 297 22.21 14.89 17.61
N THR A 298 21.57 16.04 17.47
CA THR A 298 21.24 16.90 18.61
C THR A 298 19.86 17.53 18.49
N ARG A 299 19.18 17.72 19.63
CA ARG A 299 17.93 18.50 19.72
C ARG A 299 18.19 19.99 19.98
N ARG A 300 19.45 20.41 20.08
CA ARG A 300 19.80 21.81 20.32
C ARG A 300 19.98 22.51 18.99
N ASP A 301 19.37 23.69 18.84
CA ASP A 301 19.63 24.59 17.71
C ASP A 301 21.15 24.75 17.54
N LEU A 302 21.64 24.58 16.33
CA LEU A 302 22.98 24.88 15.88
C LEU A 302 23.05 26.37 15.54
N ALA A 303 24.15 26.99 15.93
CA ALA A 303 24.42 28.36 15.58
C ALA A 303 25.91 28.58 15.35
N THR A 304 26.22 29.66 14.64
CA THR A 304 27.59 30.12 14.49
C THR A 304 27.67 31.64 14.58
N MET A 305 28.88 32.17 14.77
CA MET A 305 29.13 33.61 14.77
C MET A 305 29.70 34.02 13.42
N VAL A 306 28.99 34.84 12.66
CA VAL A 306 29.46 35.44 11.41
C VAL A 306 29.50 36.95 11.57
N GLY A 307 30.69 37.56 11.47
CA GLY A 307 30.83 39.01 11.57
C GLY A 307 30.36 39.62 12.90
N GLY A 308 30.38 38.85 14.00
CA GLY A 308 29.87 39.29 15.30
C GLY A 308 28.35 39.14 15.49
N VAL A 309 27.63 38.60 14.49
CA VAL A 309 26.20 38.29 14.56
C VAL A 309 26.00 36.78 14.74
N LEU A 310 25.03 36.40 15.57
CA LEU A 310 24.64 35.01 15.79
C LEU A 310 23.70 34.54 14.68
N GLU A 311 24.15 33.60 13.87
CA GLU A 311 23.35 32.95 12.83
C GLU A 311 22.81 31.60 13.34
N LYS A 312 21.49 31.41 13.25
CA LYS A 312 20.77 30.20 13.73
C LYS A 312 20.11 29.37 12.62
N ASN A 313 20.32 29.72 11.35
CA ASN A 313 19.70 29.03 10.21
C ASN A 313 20.55 27.83 9.72
N ILE A 314 21.29 27.19 10.63
CA ILE A 314 22.19 26.09 10.31
C ILE A 314 21.54 24.84 10.89
N ILE A 315 21.10 23.92 10.05
CA ILE A 315 20.48 22.68 10.51
C ILE A 315 21.50 21.52 10.60
N GLY A 316 22.66 21.65 9.95
CA GLY A 316 23.73 20.65 9.95
C GLY A 316 25.08 21.23 9.52
N VAL A 317 26.15 20.51 9.86
CA VAL A 317 27.52 20.81 9.41
C VAL A 317 28.39 19.55 9.41
N ALA A 318 29.16 19.35 8.34
CA ALA A 318 30.13 18.27 8.18
C ALA A 318 31.42 18.73 7.49
N TYR A 319 32.48 17.92 7.62
CA TYR A 319 33.70 18.12 6.83
C TYR A 319 33.53 17.55 5.42
N LEU A 320 33.99 18.30 4.42
CA LEU A 320 33.85 17.92 3.01
C LEU A 320 34.91 16.91 2.57
N LYS A 321 34.52 15.82 1.88
CA LYS A 321 35.41 14.79 1.28
C LYS A 321 36.33 14.13 2.31
N THR A 322 35.76 13.72 3.43
CA THR A 322 36.45 13.11 4.55
C THR A 322 36.08 11.65 4.81
N VAL A 323 35.13 11.05 4.09
CA VAL A 323 34.84 9.60 4.12
C VAL A 323 36.17 8.84 3.91
N CYS A 324 36.52 7.98 4.88
CA CYS A 324 37.82 7.28 5.00
C CYS A 324 38.99 8.05 5.66
N THR A 325 38.72 9.19 6.32
CA THR A 325 39.70 9.89 7.17
C THR A 325 39.23 9.90 8.62
N LYS A 326 40.14 10.20 9.55
CA LYS A 326 39.76 10.43 10.97
C LYS A 326 38.98 11.74 11.19
N GLU A 327 38.62 12.44 10.12
CA GLU A 327 37.84 13.67 10.11
C GLU A 327 36.45 13.48 9.51
N ALA A 328 36.09 12.24 9.12
CA ALA A 328 34.75 11.84 8.70
C ALA A 328 33.76 12.06 9.84
N ALA A 329 33.27 13.30 9.99
CA ALA A 329 32.36 13.65 11.04
C ALA A 329 31.38 14.74 10.64
N GLY A 330 30.20 14.69 11.25
CA GLY A 330 29.13 15.68 11.05
C GLY A 330 28.27 15.85 12.29
N ILE A 331 27.52 16.93 12.31
CA ILE A 331 26.52 17.25 13.32
C ILE A 331 25.26 17.69 12.61
N GLY A 332 24.09 17.30 13.11
CA GLY A 332 22.85 17.90 12.65
C GLY A 332 21.77 17.94 13.71
N GLU A 333 20.92 18.94 13.57
CA GLU A 333 19.71 19.12 14.34
C GLU A 333 18.70 18.03 13.98
N ASP A 334 17.97 17.58 14.99
CA ASP A 334 16.75 16.82 14.83
C ASP A 334 15.69 17.29 15.82
N ASP A 335 14.49 17.48 15.31
CA ASP A 335 13.31 17.54 16.14
C ASP A 335 12.69 16.15 16.14
N ALA A 336 12.79 15.47 17.29
CA ALA A 336 12.30 14.12 17.54
C ALA A 336 10.81 13.93 17.19
N SER A 337 10.03 15.01 17.11
CA SER A 337 8.62 14.96 16.69
C SER A 337 8.41 14.99 15.17
N SER A 338 9.41 15.45 14.41
CA SER A 338 9.35 15.62 12.95
C SER A 338 10.26 14.69 12.15
N TYR A 339 11.29 14.10 12.79
CA TYR A 339 12.34 13.30 12.14
C TYR A 339 13.03 14.01 10.96
N SER A 340 12.98 15.34 10.92
CA SER A 340 13.61 16.16 9.89
C SER A 340 15.13 15.96 9.85
N GLY A 341 15.73 15.56 10.97
CA GLY A 341 17.16 15.27 11.08
C GLY A 341 17.65 14.13 10.19
N VAL A 342 16.77 13.26 9.66
CA VAL A 342 17.18 12.23 8.68
C VAL A 342 17.64 12.85 7.37
N VAL A 343 16.95 13.89 6.90
CA VAL A 343 17.31 14.61 5.66
C VAL A 343 18.61 15.38 5.88
N THR A 344 18.73 16.04 7.02
CA THR A 344 19.97 16.71 7.46
C THR A 344 21.12 15.72 7.53
N MET A 345 20.96 14.59 8.20
CA MET A 345 22.00 13.57 8.31
C MET A 345 22.41 13.03 6.95
N ALA A 346 21.46 12.75 6.05
CA ALA A 346 21.78 12.31 4.70
C ALA A 346 22.56 13.38 3.91
N HIS A 347 22.19 14.65 4.07
CA HIS A 347 22.90 15.78 3.46
C HIS A 347 24.34 15.90 3.99
N GLU A 348 24.52 15.87 5.30
CA GLU A 348 25.83 16.00 5.94
C GLU A 348 26.72 14.78 5.68
N LEU A 349 26.16 13.57 5.64
CA LEU A 349 26.90 12.37 5.24
C LEU A 349 27.35 12.42 3.77
N ALA A 350 26.60 13.10 2.90
CA ALA A 350 27.00 13.29 1.51
C ALA A 350 28.08 14.38 1.33
N HIS A 351 28.24 15.27 2.31
CA HIS A 351 29.38 16.18 2.34
C HIS A 351 30.67 15.46 2.69
N MET A 352 30.63 14.55 3.66
CA MET A 352 31.77 13.68 4.00
C MET A 352 32.20 12.86 2.78
#